data_AF-A0A4R6KPQ2-F1
#
_entry.id   AF-A0A4R6KPQ2-F1
#
_cell.length_a   1.000
_cell.length_b   1.000
_cell.length_c   1.000
_cell.angle_alpha   90.00
_cell.angle_beta   90.00
_cell.angle_gamma   90.00
#
_symmetry.space_group_name_H-M   'P 1'
#
loop_
_entity.id
_entity.type
_entity.pdbx_description
1 polymer ?
#
loop_
_entity_poly.entity_id
_entity_poly.type
_entity_poly.pdbx_seq_one_letter_code
_entity_poly.pdbx_strand_id
1 'polypeptide(L)' 'MDEVTDPETGELKAEFIGAVLELNAQGRTKNGRLRHPNFVRWRPDKDLMDCTRDQCELITEV' A
#
# COMPACT_ATOMS: atom_id res chain seq x y z
N MET A 1 -8.88 -17.44 5.57
CA MET A 1 -8.27 -17.23 6.90
C MET A 1 -7.06 -16.39 6.62
N ASP A 2 -7.17 -15.09 6.87
CA ASP A 2 -6.24 -14.08 6.38
C ASP A 2 -4.85 -14.35 6.95
N GLU A 3 -3.96 -14.90 6.11
CA GLU A 3 -2.59 -15.28 6.50
C GLU A 3 -1.75 -14.08 6.98
N VAL A 4 -2.27 -12.87 6.82
CA VAL A 4 -1.63 -11.59 7.13
C VAL A 4 -2.13 -10.95 8.43
N THR A 5 -3.24 -11.42 9.00
CA THR A 5 -3.74 -10.94 10.29
C THR A 5 -3.54 -11.97 11.39
N ASP A 6 -3.34 -11.47 12.61
CA ASP A 6 -3.34 -12.28 13.81
C ASP A 6 -4.79 -12.76 14.08
N PRO A 7 -5.02 -14.06 14.24
CA PRO A 7 -6.37 -14.61 14.34
C PRO A 7 -7.07 -14.30 15.67
N GLU A 8 -6.34 -13.93 16.73
CA GLU A 8 -6.92 -13.60 18.04
C GLU A 8 -7.34 -12.14 18.11
N THR A 9 -6.54 -11.25 17.51
CA THR A 9 -6.75 -9.79 17.59
C THR A 9 -7.38 -9.20 16.32
N GLY A 10 -7.25 -9.89 15.18
CA GLY A 10 -7.61 -9.37 13.86
C GLY A 10 -6.66 -8.29 13.35
N GLU A 11 -5.59 -7.98 14.08
CA GLU A 11 -4.62 -6.97 13.70
C GLU A 11 -3.64 -7.50 12.65
N LEU A 12 -3.02 -6.60 11.89
CA LEU A 12 -1.97 -6.97 10.94
C LEU A 12 -0.77 -7.55 11.69
N LYS A 13 -0.25 -8.70 11.24
CA LYS A 13 0.95 -9.28 11.86
C LYS A 13 2.13 -8.31 11.78
N ALA A 14 2.93 -8.27 12.85
CA ALA A 14 4.03 -7.33 13.00
C ALA A 14 5.06 -7.38 11.86
N GLU A 15 5.24 -8.54 11.22
CA GLU A 15 6.17 -8.73 10.10
C GLU A 15 5.80 -7.91 8.85
N PHE A 16 4.54 -7.50 8.70
CA PHE A 16 4.08 -6.67 7.59
C PHE A 16 4.11 -5.17 7.92
N ILE A 17 4.33 -4.78 9.18
CA ILE A 17 4.47 -3.38 9.55
C ILE A 17 5.80 -2.85 9.02
N GLY A 18 5.73 -1.84 8.15
CA GLY A 18 6.90 -1.25 7.48
C GLY A 18 7.34 -1.98 6.20
N ALA A 19 6.69 -3.09 5.84
CA ALA A 19 6.91 -3.73 4.55
C ALA A 19 6.40 -2.84 3.41
N VAL A 20 7.19 -2.74 2.33
CA VAL A 20 6.81 -1.95 1.15
C VAL A 20 6.08 -2.84 0.15
N LEU A 21 4.99 -2.31 -0.41
CA LEU A 21 4.23 -2.96 -1.47
C LEU A 21 4.02 -2.01 -2.65
N GLU A 22 3.79 -2.59 -3.81
CA GLU A 22 3.46 -1.89 -5.04
C GLU A 22 1.94 -1.98 -5.27
N LEU A 23 1.32 -0.82 -5.46
CA LEU A 23 -0.10 -0.70 -5.80
C LEU A 23 -0.26 -0.14 -7.21
N ASN A 24 -1.30 -0.60 -7.89
CA ASN A 24 -1.86 0.08 -9.04
C ASN A 24 -3.19 0.73 -8.64
N ALA A 25 -3.55 1.87 -9.24
CA ALA A 25 -4.82 2.54 -9.02
C ALA A 25 -5.37 3.11 -10.32
N GLN A 26 -6.69 3.23 -10.44
CA GLN A 26 -7.34 3.85 -11.59
C GLN A 26 -7.19 5.38 -11.61
N GLY A 27 -6.74 5.96 -10.51
CA GLY A 27 -6.48 7.38 -10.36
C GLY A 27 -6.54 7.79 -8.89
N ARG A 28 -6.39 9.10 -8.64
CA ARG A 28 -6.48 9.68 -7.31
C ARG A 28 -7.70 10.57 -7.19
N THR A 29 -8.46 10.45 -6.11
CA THR A 29 -9.60 11.32 -5.83
C THR A 29 -9.13 12.65 -5.26
N LYS A 30 -9.98 13.68 -5.32
CA LYS A 30 -9.68 15.06 -4.85
C LYS A 30 -9.23 15.16 -3.37
N ASN A 31 -9.55 14.17 -2.54
CA ASN A 31 -9.12 14.07 -1.14
C ASN A 31 -7.82 13.28 -0.96
N GLY A 32 -7.09 12.96 -2.04
CA GLY A 32 -5.81 12.28 -2.01
C GLY A 32 -5.89 10.75 -1.87
N ARG A 33 -7.08 10.14 -1.88
CA ARG A 33 -7.24 8.68 -1.82
C ARG A 33 -7.06 8.04 -3.19
N LEU A 34 -6.58 6.81 -3.23
CA LEU A 34 -6.49 6.03 -4.46
C LEU A 34 -7.85 5.44 -4.83
N ARG A 35 -8.23 5.55 -6.10
CA ARG A 35 -9.45 4.95 -6.64
C ARG A 35 -9.16 3.53 -7.13
N HIS A 36 -9.89 2.56 -6.58
CA HIS A 36 -9.70 1.12 -6.85
C HIS A 36 -8.23 0.70 -6.77
N PRO A 37 -7.56 0.84 -5.60
CA PRO A 37 -6.20 0.37 -5.41
C PRO A 37 -6.17 -1.16 -5.49
N ASN A 38 -5.23 -1.70 -6.26
CA ASN A 38 -5.00 -3.11 -6.43
C ASN A 38 -3.57 -3.44 -6.03
N PHE A 39 -3.43 -4.48 -5.22
CA PHE A 39 -2.13 -5.05 -4.89
C PHE A 39 -1.47 -5.62 -6.15
N VAL A 40 -0.21 -5.24 -6.40
CA VAL A 40 0.60 -5.81 -7.48
C VAL A 40 1.55 -6.85 -6.91
N ARG A 41 2.42 -6.43 -5.99
CA ARG A 41 3.44 -7.29 -5.36
C ARG A 41 4.08 -6.63 -4.14
N TRP A 42 4.72 -7.43 -3.31
CA TRP A 42 5.64 -6.95 -2.28
C TRP A 42 6.95 -6.44 -2.90
N ARG A 43 7.59 -5.47 -2.25
CA ARG A 43 8.85 -4.82 -2.67
C ARG A 43 9.92 -4.97 -1.58
N PRO A 44 10.46 -6.18 -1.37
CA PRO A 44 11.54 -6.40 -0.40
C PRO A 44 12.84 -5.68 -0.81
N ASP A 45 12.92 -5.22 -2.07
CA ASP A 45 14.01 -4.43 -2.62
C ASP A 45 13.94 -2.93 -2.28
N LYS A 46 12.90 -2.49 -1.56
CA LYS A 46 12.65 -1.07 -1.24
C LYS A 46 12.54 -0.85 0.26
N ASP A 47 13.07 0.28 0.71
CA ASP A 47 12.92 0.77 2.08
C ASP A 47 11.67 1.66 2.21
N LEU A 48 11.03 1.63 3.38
CA LEU A 48 9.88 2.47 3.69
C LEU A 48 10.22 3.96 3.58
N MET A 49 11.42 4.35 4.01
CA MET A 49 11.87 5.75 4.03
C MET A 49 12.09 6.32 2.62
N ASP A 50 12.26 5.45 1.62
CA ASP A 50 12.36 5.82 0.20
C ASP A 50 11.00 6.02 -0.47
N CYS A 51 9.91 5.67 0.21
CA CYS A 51 8.54 5.80 -0.31
C CYS A 51 8.03 7.23 -0.09
N THR A 52 8.25 8.11 -1.07
CA THR A 52 7.86 9.52 -0.99
C THR A 52 6.43 9.75 -1.47
N ARG A 53 5.82 10.84 -0.97
CA ARG A 53 4.49 11.29 -1.41
C ARG A 53 4.43 11.54 -2.93
N ASP A 54 5.54 11.98 -3.51
CA ASP A 54 5.70 12.28 -4.93
C ASP A 54 5.44 11.05 -5.82
N GLN A 55 5.70 9.83 -5.32
CA GLN A 55 5.37 8.60 -6.04
C GLN A 55 3.85 8.44 -6.25
N CYS A 56 3.04 8.97 -5.33
CA CYS A 56 1.58 9.03 -5.46
C CYS A 56 1.10 10.20 -6.33
N GLU A 57 1.97 11.14 -6.72
CA GLU A 57 1.64 12.30 -7.58
C GLU A 57 1.72 11.97 -9.07
N LEU A 58 2.38 10.87 -9.43
CA LEU A 58 2.38 10.32 -10.79
C LEU A 58 1.03 9.72 -11.20
N ILE A 59 0.12 9.53 -10.24
CA ILE A 59 -1.23 9.00 -10.46
C ILE A 59 -2.18 10.15 -10.78
N THR A 60 -2.76 10.14 -11.98
CA THR A 60 -3.67 11.18 -12.47
C THR A 60 -4.94 11.29 -11.62
N GLU A 61 -5.44 12.51 -11.44
CA GLU A 61 -6.71 12.75 -10.76
C GLU A 61 -7.91 12.28 -11.60
N VAL A 62 -8.91 11.70 -10.94
CA VAL A 62 -10.17 11.18 -11.52
C VAL A 62 -11.39 11.85 -10.95
#